data_AF-A0A662H7X4-F1
#
_entry.id   AF-A0A662H7X4-F1
#
_cell.length_a   1.000
_cell.length_b   1.000
_cell.length_c   1.000
_cell.angle_alpha   90.00
_cell.angle_beta   90.00
_cell.angle_gamma   90.00
#
_symmetry.space_group_name_H-M   'P 1'
#
loop_
_entity.id
_entity.type
_entity.pdbx_description
1 polymer ?
#
loop_
_entity_poly.entity_id
_entity_poly.type
_entity_poly.pdbx_seq_one_letter_code
_entity_poly.pdbx_strand_id
1 'polypeptide(L)'
;MQEPYLKEKALRCAARELEEETGYSTSNFTLLGILYPSPGYSSEILYVYLAKDLQLRGQKPEVYERITSVMELYPEEVMSFIRDGKINDAKTLATLLLFLVKKGRVFRF
;
A
#
# COMPACT_ATOMS: atom_id res chain seq x y z
N MET A 1 -21.09 -11.02 9.03
CA MET A 1 -20.68 -9.83 9.82
C MET A 1 -20.55 -8.66 8.86
N GLN A 2 -21.13 -7.50 9.18
CA GLN A 2 -21.28 -6.39 8.23
C GLN A 2 -19.93 -5.76 7.84
N GLU A 3 -19.71 -5.67 6.52
CA GLU A 3 -18.58 -5.05 5.79
C GLU A 3 -18.01 -3.71 6.33
N PRO A 4 -18.81 -2.75 6.87
CA PRO A 4 -18.28 -1.44 7.26
C PRO A 4 -17.34 -1.47 8.48
N TYR A 5 -17.58 -2.39 9.43
CA TYR A 5 -16.80 -2.47 10.68
C TYR A 5 -15.36 -2.95 10.44
N LEU A 6 -15.17 -3.84 9.47
CA LEU A 6 -13.83 -4.30 9.08
C LEU A 6 -13.03 -3.21 8.36
N LYS A 7 -13.70 -2.34 7.57
CA LYS A 7 -13.06 -1.24 6.85
C LYS A 7 -12.49 -0.19 7.81
N GLU A 8 -13.23 0.19 8.85
CA GLU A 8 -12.73 1.15 9.85
C GLU A 8 -11.49 0.61 10.58
N LYS A 9 -11.51 -0.67 10.96
CA LYS A 9 -10.33 -1.33 11.56
C LYS A 9 -9.14 -1.37 10.59
N ALA A 10 -9.38 -1.68 9.32
CA ALA A 10 -8.34 -1.74 8.30
C ALA A 10 -7.74 -0.36 7.99
N LEU A 11 -8.56 0.70 7.93
CA LEU A 11 -8.08 2.07 7.71
C LEU A 11 -7.24 2.55 8.90
N ARG A 12 -7.70 2.30 10.15
CA ARG A 12 -6.91 2.64 11.34
C ARG A 12 -5.58 1.90 11.37
N CYS A 13 -5.57 0.64 10.93
CA CYS A 13 -4.34 -0.12 10.75
C CYS A 13 -3.42 0.54 9.72
N ALA A 14 -3.92 0.79 8.50
CA ALA A 14 -3.14 1.41 7.43
C ALA A 14 -2.55 2.78 7.81
N ALA A 15 -3.30 3.59 8.57
CA ALA A 15 -2.82 4.87 9.06
C ALA A 15 -1.69 4.74 10.09
N ARG A 16 -1.80 3.77 11.01
CA ARG A 16 -0.77 3.47 12.01
C ARG A 16 0.50 2.93 11.35
N GLU A 17 0.37 1.90 10.52
CA GLU A 17 1.50 1.26 9.83
C GLU A 17 2.23 2.25 8.91
N LEU A 18 1.52 3.15 8.22
CA LEU A 18 2.15 4.19 7.41
C LEU A 18 3.10 5.07 8.26
N GLU A 19 2.67 5.49 9.45
CA GLU A 19 3.49 6.31 10.34
C GLU A 19 4.64 5.49 10.96
N GLU A 20 4.36 4.29 11.44
CA GLU A 20 5.34 3.41 12.07
C GLU A 20 6.45 3.00 11.08
N GLU A 21 6.07 2.51 9.89
CA GLU A 21 7.02 1.98 8.91
C GLU A 21 7.71 3.07 8.08
N THR A 22 7.03 4.17 7.76
CA THR A 22 7.58 5.19 6.83
C THR A 22 7.83 6.56 7.46
N GLY A 23 7.25 6.82 8.64
CA GLY A 23 7.26 8.13 9.27
C GLY A 23 6.27 9.13 8.68
N TYR A 24 5.52 8.77 7.64
CA TYR A 24 4.49 9.62 7.05
C TYR A 24 3.12 9.41 7.69
N SER A 25 2.33 10.47 7.79
CA SER A 25 0.93 10.37 8.21
C SER A 25 0.02 11.24 7.36
N THR A 26 -1.27 10.89 7.32
CA THR A 26 -2.31 11.68 6.65
C THR A 26 -3.69 11.31 7.20
N SER A 27 -4.70 12.11 6.89
CA SER A 27 -6.12 11.78 7.02
C SER A 27 -6.80 11.48 5.68
N ASN A 28 -6.09 11.69 4.54
CA ASN A 28 -6.64 11.54 3.21
C ASN A 28 -6.33 10.14 2.63
N PHE A 29 -7.18 9.19 2.98
CA PHE A 29 -7.13 7.83 2.45
C PHE A 29 -8.27 7.54 1.48
N THR A 30 -7.98 6.81 0.42
CA THR A 30 -8.99 6.30 -0.53
C THR A 30 -8.78 4.80 -0.73
N LEU A 31 -9.80 3.98 -0.47
CA LEU A 31 -9.73 2.55 -0.75
C LEU A 31 -9.59 2.31 -2.26
N LEU A 32 -8.49 1.66 -2.65
CA LEU A 32 -8.23 1.23 -4.01
C LEU A 32 -8.89 -0.12 -4.32
N GLY A 33 -8.82 -1.06 -3.38
CA GLY A 33 -9.39 -2.39 -3.53
C GLY A 33 -9.01 -3.33 -2.40
N ILE A 34 -9.30 -4.61 -2.61
CA ILE A 34 -9.03 -5.71 -1.67
C ILE A 34 -8.22 -6.77 -2.40
N LEU A 35 -7.22 -7.35 -1.73
CA LEU A 35 -6.38 -8.44 -2.25
C LEU A 35 -6.43 -9.63 -1.30
N TYR A 36 -6.42 -10.83 -1.87
CA TYR A 36 -6.17 -12.08 -1.15
C TYR A 36 -4.77 -12.54 -1.53
N PRO A 37 -3.76 -12.40 -0.66
CA PRO A 37 -2.38 -12.66 -1.03
C PRO A 37 -2.13 -14.14 -1.35
N SER A 38 -2.76 -15.04 -0.61
CA SER A 38 -2.55 -16.50 -0.74
C SER A 38 -3.84 -17.27 -0.40
N PRO A 39 -4.92 -17.19 -1.21
CA PRO A 39 -6.24 -17.72 -0.86
C PRO A 39 -6.30 -19.25 -0.67
N GLY A 40 -5.32 -19.99 -1.19
CA GLY A 40 -5.19 -21.44 -0.97
C GLY A 40 -4.52 -21.82 0.37
N TYR A 41 -3.96 -20.86 1.10
CA TYR A 41 -3.18 -21.11 2.32
C TYR A 41 -3.60 -20.22 3.50
N SER A 42 -4.00 -18.98 3.23
CA SER A 42 -4.30 -17.97 4.23
C SER A 42 -5.67 -17.36 4.00
N SER A 43 -6.41 -17.13 5.08
CA SER A 43 -7.64 -16.34 5.09
C SER A 43 -7.38 -14.84 5.23
N GLU A 44 -6.13 -14.41 5.08
CA GLU A 44 -5.72 -13.01 5.12
C GLU A 44 -6.39 -12.21 4.00
N ILE A 45 -6.81 -11.01 4.36
CA ILE A 45 -7.44 -10.04 3.46
C ILE A 45 -6.67 -8.73 3.60
N LEU A 46 -6.08 -8.27 2.50
CA LEU A 46 -5.39 -6.99 2.45
C LEU A 46 -6.34 -5.92 1.90
N TYR A 47 -6.50 -4.84 2.65
CA TYR A 47 -7.24 -3.65 2.22
C TYR A 47 -6.22 -2.61 1.75
N VAL A 48 -6.29 -2.25 0.47
CA VAL A 48 -5.28 -1.41 -0.17
C VAL A 48 -5.79 0.02 -0.25
N TYR A 49 -5.04 0.97 0.31
CA TYR A 49 -5.41 2.38 0.34
C TYR A 49 -4.40 3.25 -0.42
N LEU A 50 -4.89 4.29 -1.07
CA LEU A 50 -4.11 5.43 -1.53
C LEU A 50 -4.09 6.48 -0.43
N ALA A 51 -2.92 6.78 0.11
CA ALA A 51 -2.67 7.90 1.01
C ALA A 51 -2.23 9.13 0.18
N LYS A 52 -2.78 10.31 0.49
CA LYS A 52 -2.41 11.59 -0.15
C LYS A 52 -2.14 12.66 0.91
N ASP A 53 -1.56 13.78 0.51
CA ASP A 53 -1.30 14.93 1.40
C ASP A 53 -0.49 14.52 2.64
N LEU A 54 0.57 13.74 2.39
CA LEU A 54 1.41 13.15 3.42
C LEU A 54 2.17 14.21 4.21
N GLN A 55 2.36 13.97 5.51
CA GLN A 55 3.16 14.79 6.40
C GLN A 55 4.18 13.92 7.13
N LEU A 56 5.43 14.33 7.17
CA LEU A 56 6.47 13.61 7.90
C LEU A 56 6.34 13.89 9.41
N ARG A 57 6.16 12.83 10.20
CA ARG A 57 6.05 12.85 11.67
C ARG A 57 7.18 12.09 12.38
N GLY A 58 7.93 11.29 11.64
CA GLY A 58 9.05 10.48 12.13
C GLY A 58 8.67 9.02 12.27
N GLN A 59 9.58 8.15 11.87
CA GLN A 59 9.39 6.70 11.81
C GLN A 59 9.46 6.07 13.22
N LYS A 60 8.64 5.05 13.48
CA LYS A 60 8.61 4.30 14.74
C LYS A 60 8.33 2.82 14.46
N PRO A 61 9.27 2.10 13.82
CA PRO A 61 9.03 0.73 13.42
C PRO A 61 8.98 -0.19 14.63
N GLU A 62 8.23 -1.28 14.52
CA GLU A 62 8.19 -2.31 15.55
C GLU A 62 9.53 -3.07 15.64
N VAL A 63 9.80 -3.68 16.80
CA VAL A 63 11.10 -4.34 17.07
C VAL A 63 11.43 -5.47 16.08
N TYR A 64 10.40 -6.10 15.51
CA TYR A 64 10.55 -7.21 14.55
C TYR A 64 10.66 -6.73 13.09
N GLU A 65 10.45 -5.45 12.82
CA GLU A 65 10.53 -4.88 11.48
C GLU A 65 11.98 -4.62 11.08
N ARG A 66 12.30 -4.93 9.82
CA ARG A 66 13.67 -4.81 9.28
C ARG A 66 13.72 -3.79 8.14
N ILE A 67 13.26 -2.57 8.42
CA ILE A 67 13.22 -1.48 7.45
C ILE A 67 14.59 -0.80 7.41
N THR A 68 15.29 -0.89 6.28
CA THR A 68 16.61 -0.27 6.11
C THR A 68 16.55 1.14 5.55
N SER A 69 15.54 1.44 4.74
CA SER A 69 15.34 2.76 4.15
C SER A 69 13.90 2.94 3.65
N VAL A 70 13.46 4.19 3.65
CA VAL A 70 12.23 4.66 2.98
C VAL A 70 12.67 5.45 1.75
N MET A 71 12.06 5.18 0.60
CA MET A 71 12.41 5.84 -0.66
C MET A 71 11.19 6.51 -1.28
N GLU A 72 11.40 7.73 -1.78
CA GLU A 72 10.45 8.41 -2.64
C GLU A 72 10.89 8.21 -4.08
N LEU A 73 9.97 7.74 -4.93
CA LEU A 73 10.25 7.44 -6.32
C LEU A 73 9.27 8.20 -7.21
N TYR A 74 9.79 8.76 -8.30
CA TYR A 74 8.96 9.26 -9.38
C TYR A 74 8.32 8.09 -10.15
N PRO A 75 7.16 8.29 -10.80
CA PRO A 75 6.46 7.22 -11.52
C PRO A 75 7.33 6.45 -12.52
N GLU A 76 8.21 7.14 -13.25
CA GLU A 76 9.14 6.55 -14.20
C GLU A 76 10.20 5.64 -13.54
N GLU A 77 10.64 5.99 -12.33
CA GLU A 77 11.57 5.18 -11.56
C GLU A 77 10.88 3.91 -11.05
N VAL A 78 9.64 4.02 -10.57
CA VAL A 78 8.82 2.86 -10.19
C VAL A 78 8.70 1.89 -11.37
N MET A 79 8.41 2.39 -12.57
CA MET A 79 8.34 1.54 -13.77
C MET A 79 9.68 0.90 -14.12
N SER A 80 10.80 1.62 -13.97
CA SER A 80 12.13 1.03 -14.16
C SER A 80 12.42 -0.06 -13.12
N PHE A 81 12.12 0.18 -11.84
CA PHE A 81 12.37 -0.75 -10.76
C PHE A 81 11.56 -2.04 -10.92
N ILE A 82 10.33 -1.95 -11.44
CA ILE A 82 9.54 -3.13 -11.79
C ILE A 82 10.19 -3.89 -12.94
N ARG A 83 10.58 -3.21 -14.04
CA ARG A 83 11.24 -3.85 -15.20
C ARG A 83 12.54 -4.55 -14.82
N ASP A 84 13.31 -3.93 -13.93
CA ASP A 84 14.60 -4.44 -13.47
C ASP A 84 14.46 -5.49 -12.35
N GLY A 85 13.24 -5.81 -11.91
CA GLY A 85 12.97 -6.79 -10.86
C GLY A 85 13.32 -6.32 -9.44
N LYS A 86 13.62 -5.03 -9.24
CA LYS A 86 13.86 -4.42 -7.92
C LYS A 86 12.57 -4.27 -7.11
N ILE A 87 11.44 -4.05 -7.79
CA ILE A 87 10.10 -4.18 -7.21
C ILE A 87 9.49 -5.45 -7.80
N ASN A 88 9.51 -6.52 -7.04
CA ASN A 88 8.98 -7.83 -7.42
C ASN A 88 8.04 -8.44 -6.37
N ASP A 89 7.77 -7.72 -5.28
CA ASP A 89 6.81 -8.12 -4.26
C ASP A 89 5.37 -8.06 -4.80
N ALA A 90 4.62 -9.15 -4.62
CA ALA A 90 3.31 -9.34 -5.25
C ALA A 90 2.26 -8.33 -4.79
N LYS A 91 2.20 -8.03 -3.47
CA LYS A 91 1.23 -7.06 -2.93
C LYS A 91 1.56 -5.63 -3.39
N THR A 92 2.84 -5.29 -3.53
CA THR A 92 3.28 -3.99 -4.08
C THR A 92 2.86 -3.84 -5.54
N LEU A 93 3.15 -4.85 -6.38
CA LEU A 93 2.77 -4.83 -7.80
C LEU A 93 1.24 -4.75 -7.99
N ALA A 94 0.48 -5.54 -7.23
CA ALA A 94 -0.98 -5.51 -7.26
C ALA A 94 -1.55 -4.16 -6.80
N THR A 95 -0.96 -3.56 -5.76
CA THR A 95 -1.32 -2.22 -5.26
C THR A 95 -1.13 -1.15 -6.34
N LEU A 96 -0.01 -1.18 -7.06
CA LEU A 96 0.26 -0.25 -8.16
C LEU A 96 -0.73 -0.44 -9.32
N LEU A 97 -1.08 -1.69 -9.66
CA LEU A 97 -2.09 -1.95 -10.68
C LEU A 97 -3.47 -1.40 -10.28
N LEU A 98 -3.92 -1.64 -9.04
CA LEU A 98 -5.17 -1.09 -8.53
C LEU A 98 -5.19 0.44 -8.59
N PHE A 99 -4.07 1.09 -8.26
CA PHE A 99 -3.92 2.53 -8.38
C PHE A 99 -4.09 3.02 -9.82
N LEU A 100 -3.44 2.37 -10.79
CA LEU A 100 -3.53 2.73 -12.21
C LEU A 100 -4.96 2.55 -12.75
N VAL A 101 -5.63 1.45 -12.38
CA VAL A 101 -7.05 1.19 -12.69
C VAL A 101 -7.93 2.31 -12.16
N LYS A 102 -7.76 2.70 -10.89
CA LYS A 102 -8.55 3.76 -10.27
C LYS A 102 -8.32 5.14 -10.91
N LYS A 103 -7.12 5.38 -11.46
CA LYS A 103 -6.78 6.61 -12.19
C LYS A 103 -7.24 6.62 -13.65
N GLY A 104 -7.93 5.57 -14.12
CA GLY A 104 -8.42 5.46 -15.49
C GLY A 104 -7.32 5.30 -16.54
N ARG A 105 -6.14 4.81 -16.13
CA ARG A 105 -4.93 4.74 -16.98
C ARG A 105 -4.67 3.33 -17.52
N VAL A 106 -5.71 2.58 -17.91
CA VAL A 106 -5.49 1.15 -18.19
C VAL A 106 -6.12 0.70 -19.51
N PHE A 107 -5.21 0.20 -20.35
CA PHE A 107 -5.35 -0.53 -21.62
C PHE A 107 -6.30 0.09 -22.67
N ARG A 108 -5.69 0.70 -23.70
CA ARG A 108 -6.26 0.72 -25.05
C ARG A 108 -5.57 -0.41 -25.81
N PHE A 109 -6.34 -1.43 -26.17
CA PHE A 109 -5.89 -2.50 -27.06
C PHE A 109 -5.98 -2.03 -28.52
#